data_AF-A0A3A5UXT2-F1
#
_entry.id   AF-A0A3A5UXT2-F1
#
_cell.length_a   1.000
_cell.length_b   1.000
_cell.length_c   1.000
_cell.angle_alpha   90.00
_cell.angle_beta   90.00
_cell.angle_gamma   90.00
#
_symmetry.space_group_name_H-M   'P 1'
#
loop_
_entity.id
_entity.type
_entity.pdbx_description
1 polymer ?
#
loop_
_entity_poly.entity_id
_entity_poly.type
_entity_poly.pdbx_seq_one_letter_code
_entity_poly.pdbx_strand_id
1 'polypeptide(L)'
;SPGDSAGGIIHDQRVWFDCVAPQVGHEICSSNGTVAGTRIEADLRQGMTGSDVLTFASYDETLFFLASGEIDSVETGSILWQASDGEISPAYDPWPGLNNHSASGTYGGLVLTEHHLLFASHDGVRGHEIHAWSHGRVTEDWLIW
;
A
#
# COMPACT_ATOMS: atom_id res chain seq x y z
N SER A 1 11.18 -6.98 -12.43
CA SER A 1 12.42 -6.61 -11.67
C SER A 1 12.07 -6.34 -10.21
N PRO A 2 13.00 -6.26 -9.25
CA PRO A 2 12.73 -5.52 -8.02
C PRO A 2 12.40 -4.06 -8.36
N GLY A 3 11.28 -3.55 -7.84
CA GLY A 3 10.84 -2.17 -8.06
C GLY A 3 10.30 -1.88 -9.47
N ASP A 4 9.82 -2.90 -10.18
CA ASP A 4 9.42 -2.77 -11.59
C ASP A 4 8.04 -2.11 -11.74
N SER A 5 7.13 -2.45 -10.83
CA SER A 5 5.76 -1.94 -10.84
C SER A 5 5.63 -0.66 -10.02
N ALA A 6 6.11 -0.67 -8.79
CA ALA A 6 5.91 0.43 -7.83
C ALA A 6 7.13 1.35 -7.69
N GLY A 7 8.25 1.01 -8.35
CA GLY A 7 9.52 1.67 -8.08
C GLY A 7 10.08 1.29 -6.72
N GLY A 8 10.91 2.17 -6.16
CA GLY A 8 11.42 2.02 -4.81
C GLY A 8 11.34 3.33 -4.03
N ILE A 9 11.15 3.22 -2.71
CA ILE A 9 11.13 4.35 -1.78
C ILE A 9 12.04 4.05 -0.59
N ILE A 10 12.65 5.08 0.00
CA ILE A 10 13.34 4.94 1.27
C ILE A 10 12.35 5.23 2.40
N HIS A 11 12.20 4.30 3.33
CA HIS A 11 11.42 4.45 4.55
C HIS A 11 12.11 3.70 5.69
N ASP A 12 12.24 4.33 6.85
CA ASP A 12 12.95 3.80 8.04
C ASP A 12 14.32 3.17 7.71
N GLN A 13 15.19 3.92 7.02
CA GLN A 13 16.54 3.51 6.60
C GLN A 13 16.60 2.26 5.68
N ARG A 14 15.46 1.84 5.14
CA ARG A 14 15.36 0.70 4.23
C ARG A 14 14.77 1.15 2.90
N VAL A 15 15.20 0.51 1.82
CA VAL A 15 14.54 0.66 0.52
C VAL A 15 13.39 -0.33 0.48
N TRP A 16 12.18 0.16 0.28
CA TRP A 16 10.96 -0.60 0.06
C TRP A 16 10.65 -0.62 -1.42
N PHE A 17 10.24 -1.78 -1.93
CA PHE A 17 10.01 -2.02 -3.35
C PHE A 17 9.15 -3.26 -3.53
N ASP A 18 8.56 -3.40 -4.71
CA ASP A 18 7.87 -4.62 -5.11
C ASP A 18 8.88 -5.68 -5.57
N CYS A 19 8.73 -6.94 -5.17
CA CYS A 19 9.64 -8.01 -5.58
C CYS A 19 8.92 -9.32 -5.85
N VAL A 20 9.55 -10.21 -6.61
CA VAL A 20 8.99 -11.52 -6.93
C VAL A 20 9.85 -12.61 -6.29
N ALA A 21 9.21 -13.52 -5.56
CA ALA A 21 9.90 -14.65 -4.93
C ALA A 21 9.19 -15.98 -5.17
N PRO A 22 9.95 -17.10 -5.23
CA PRO A 22 9.34 -18.43 -5.25
C PRO A 22 8.45 -18.63 -4.03
N GLN A 23 7.28 -19.25 -4.21
CA GLN A 23 6.25 -19.54 -3.21
C GLN A 23 5.26 -18.42 -2.87
N VAL A 24 5.64 -17.15 -2.95
CA VAL A 24 4.74 -16.02 -2.59
C VAL A 24 4.37 -15.11 -3.77
N GLY A 25 4.99 -15.28 -4.94
CA GLY A 25 4.67 -14.42 -6.09
C GLY A 25 5.21 -12.99 -5.94
N HIS A 26 4.48 -12.01 -6.47
CA HIS A 26 4.79 -10.59 -6.40
C HIS A 26 4.34 -10.03 -5.05
N GLU A 27 5.24 -9.40 -4.30
CA GLU A 27 4.97 -8.98 -2.93
C GLU A 27 5.75 -7.71 -2.54
N ILE A 28 5.40 -7.16 -1.37
CA ILE A 28 6.15 -6.07 -0.74
C ILE A 28 7.43 -6.58 -0.08
N CYS A 29 8.55 -5.95 -0.43
CA CYS A 29 9.88 -6.34 0.04
C CYS A 29 10.65 -5.10 0.50
N SER A 30 11.66 -5.32 1.34
CA SER A 30 12.58 -4.25 1.72
C SER A 30 14.01 -4.72 1.90
N SER A 31 14.95 -3.78 1.78
CA SER A 31 16.39 -4.02 1.91
C SER A 31 17.10 -2.91 2.69
N ASN A 32 18.07 -3.27 3.50
CA ASN A 32 19.04 -2.32 4.08
C ASN A 32 20.31 -2.15 3.21
N GLY A 33 20.29 -2.62 1.96
CA GLY A 33 21.44 -2.58 1.05
C GLY A 33 22.38 -3.79 1.17
N THR A 34 22.05 -4.78 1.99
CA THR A 34 22.79 -6.05 2.08
C THR A 34 21.93 -7.23 1.65
N VAL A 35 22.56 -8.30 1.17
CA VAL A 35 21.86 -9.55 0.82
C VAL A 35 21.11 -10.10 2.02
N ALA A 36 21.76 -10.16 3.19
CA ALA A 36 21.16 -10.70 4.42
C ALA A 36 20.01 -9.84 4.96
N GLY A 37 20.02 -8.53 4.68
CA GLY A 37 18.98 -7.61 5.08
C GLY A 37 17.91 -7.37 4.02
N THR A 38 17.88 -8.15 2.93
CA THR A 38 16.81 -8.10 1.92
C THR A 38 15.79 -9.20 2.21
N ARG A 39 14.51 -8.84 2.35
CA ARG A 39 13.44 -9.79 2.68
C ARG A 39 12.08 -9.35 2.14
N ILE A 40 11.17 -10.32 2.04
CA ILE A 40 9.72 -10.08 1.91
C ILE A 40 9.23 -9.59 3.27
N GLU A 41 8.40 -8.54 3.28
CA GLU A 41 7.83 -7.99 4.51
C GLU A 41 6.41 -8.52 4.78
N ALA A 42 5.63 -8.78 3.73
CA ALA A 42 4.35 -9.47 3.84
C ALA A 42 4.06 -10.30 2.59
N ASP A 43 3.38 -11.43 2.82
CA ASP A 43 2.62 -12.15 1.80
C ASP A 43 1.18 -11.63 1.90
N LEU A 44 0.86 -10.60 1.12
CA LEU A 44 -0.43 -9.92 1.19
C LEU A 44 -1.53 -10.77 0.57
N ARG A 45 -1.20 -11.66 -0.37
CA ARG A 45 -2.13 -12.63 -0.97
C ARG A 45 -1.50 -14.02 -0.99
N GLN A 46 -2.01 -14.89 -0.11
CA GLN A 46 -1.36 -16.15 0.20
C GLN A 46 -0.99 -17.00 -1.02
N GLY A 47 0.28 -17.41 -1.06
CA GLY A 47 0.79 -18.35 -2.05
C GLY A 47 1.26 -17.69 -3.35
N MET A 48 1.32 -18.46 -4.43
CA MET A 48 2.06 -18.02 -5.64
C MET A 48 1.34 -16.96 -6.49
N THR A 49 0.10 -16.59 -6.15
CA THR A 49 -0.61 -15.56 -6.91
C THR A 49 0.02 -14.19 -6.68
N GLY A 50 0.44 -13.91 -5.44
CA GLY A 50 1.03 -12.64 -5.04
C GLY A 50 0.05 -11.46 -5.06
N SER A 51 0.50 -10.34 -4.51
CA SER A 51 -0.13 -9.04 -4.59
C SER A 51 0.39 -8.22 -5.78
N ASP A 52 -0.41 -7.23 -6.21
CA ASP A 52 0.00 -6.20 -7.16
C ASP A 52 0.33 -4.92 -6.39
N VAL A 53 1.59 -4.73 -6.00
CA VAL A 53 2.05 -3.48 -5.37
C VAL A 53 2.26 -2.41 -6.45
N LEU A 54 1.56 -1.27 -6.32
CA LEU A 54 1.45 -0.28 -7.40
C LEU A 54 2.23 1.00 -7.15
N THR A 55 2.29 1.47 -5.90
CA THR A 55 2.91 2.75 -5.57
C THR A 55 3.13 2.87 -4.07
N PHE A 56 4.08 3.71 -3.66
CA PHE A 56 4.42 3.99 -2.28
C PHE A 56 4.34 5.49 -1.97
N ALA A 57 4.02 5.81 -0.73
CA ALA A 57 4.21 7.12 -0.13
C ALA A 57 4.71 6.94 1.31
N SER A 58 5.61 7.80 1.76
CA SER A 58 6.14 7.75 3.14
C SER A 58 5.83 9.06 3.84
N TYR A 59 5.28 8.97 5.05
CA TYR A 59 5.09 10.10 5.94
C TYR A 59 5.44 9.71 7.36
N ASP A 60 6.43 10.39 7.93
CA ASP A 60 6.90 10.14 9.29
C ASP A 60 7.25 8.64 9.51
N GLU A 61 6.67 8.00 10.52
CA GLU A 61 6.87 6.59 10.87
C GLU A 61 5.97 5.62 10.09
N THR A 62 5.20 6.09 9.11
CA THR A 62 4.27 5.26 8.34
C THR A 62 4.58 5.26 6.84
N LEU A 63 4.71 4.05 6.29
CA LEU A 63 4.73 3.81 4.86
C LEU A 63 3.30 3.47 4.40
N PHE A 64 2.84 4.15 3.37
CA PHE A 64 1.57 3.87 2.70
C PHE A 64 1.82 3.31 1.32
N PHE A 65 0.95 2.42 0.86
CA PHE A 65 1.05 1.86 -0.48
C PHE A 65 -0.30 1.37 -0.98
N LEU A 66 -0.44 1.34 -2.31
CA LEU A 66 -1.58 0.69 -2.95
C LEU A 66 -1.17 -0.71 -3.37
N ALA A 67 -1.91 -1.71 -2.92
CA ALA A 67 -1.70 -3.10 -3.30
C ALA A 67 -3.00 -3.91 -3.27
N SER A 68 -3.09 -4.95 -4.11
CA SER A 68 -4.06 -6.03 -3.87
C SER A 68 -3.58 -6.94 -2.73
N GLY A 69 -4.47 -7.74 -2.17
CA GLY A 69 -4.16 -8.61 -1.05
C GLY A 69 -5.38 -9.37 -0.57
N GLU A 70 -5.35 -9.86 0.66
CA GLU A 70 -6.46 -10.56 1.32
C GLU A 70 -6.77 -9.94 2.69
N ILE A 71 -8.06 -9.81 2.99
CA ILE A 71 -8.57 -9.45 4.31
C ILE A 71 -9.53 -10.56 4.74
N ASP A 72 -9.29 -11.17 5.90
CA ASP A 72 -10.10 -12.29 6.41
C ASP A 72 -10.30 -13.43 5.38
N SER A 73 -9.24 -13.78 4.65
CA SER A 73 -9.24 -14.76 3.54
C SER A 73 -10.16 -14.40 2.37
N VAL A 74 -10.53 -13.13 2.24
CA VAL A 74 -11.24 -12.59 1.08
C VAL A 74 -10.28 -11.73 0.27
N GLU A 75 -10.12 -12.05 -1.00
CA GLU A 75 -9.31 -11.25 -1.93
C GLU A 75 -9.88 -9.83 -2.07
N THR A 76 -8.96 -8.88 -2.15
CA THR A 76 -9.22 -7.47 -2.39
C THR A 76 -8.75 -7.08 -3.78
N GLY A 77 -9.40 -6.08 -4.38
CA GLY A 77 -8.74 -5.30 -5.43
C GLY A 77 -7.56 -4.51 -4.84
N SER A 78 -6.92 -3.66 -5.62
CA SER A 78 -5.90 -2.78 -5.03
C SER A 78 -6.55 -1.77 -4.09
N ILE A 79 -6.11 -1.74 -2.83
CA ILE A 79 -6.61 -0.86 -1.75
C ILE A 79 -5.45 -0.12 -1.08
N LEU A 80 -5.75 0.78 -0.15
CA LEU A 80 -4.73 1.46 0.64
C LEU A 80 -4.31 0.61 1.85
N TRP A 81 -3.01 0.32 1.92
CA TRP A 81 -2.34 -0.34 3.04
C TRP A 81 -1.41 0.63 3.75
N GLN A 82 -1.12 0.33 5.01
CA GLN A 82 -0.10 1.01 5.80
C GLN A 82 0.86 0.00 6.42
N ALA A 83 2.13 0.40 6.55
CA ALA A 83 3.14 -0.26 7.35
C ALA A 83 3.67 0.71 8.41
N SER A 84 3.53 0.36 9.68
CA SER A 84 4.00 1.12 10.84
C SER A 84 4.43 0.13 11.92
N ASP A 85 5.50 0.43 12.64
CA ASP A 85 5.96 -0.39 13.78
C ASP A 85 6.15 -1.88 13.47
N GLY A 86 6.50 -2.20 12.21
CA GLY A 86 6.69 -3.57 11.73
C GLY A 86 5.39 -4.35 11.45
N GLU A 87 4.24 -3.69 11.54
CA GLU A 87 2.94 -4.26 11.20
C GLU A 87 2.44 -3.71 9.86
N ILE A 88 1.91 -4.58 9.01
CA ILE A 88 1.24 -4.23 7.76
C ILE A 88 -0.25 -4.51 7.88
N SER A 89 -1.08 -3.51 7.63
CA SER A 89 -2.54 -3.60 7.78
C SER A 89 -3.29 -2.75 6.74
N PRO A 90 -4.55 -3.09 6.41
CA PRO A 90 -5.36 -2.27 5.52
C PRO A 90 -5.71 -0.94 6.19
N ALA A 91 -5.45 0.17 5.51
CA ALA A 91 -5.80 1.52 5.97
C ALA A 91 -7.17 1.96 5.46
N TYR A 92 -7.49 1.64 4.20
CA TYR A 92 -8.77 1.96 3.59
C TYR A 92 -9.09 1.05 2.40
N ASP A 93 -10.22 0.35 2.48
CA ASP A 93 -10.82 -0.41 1.39
C ASP A 93 -12.05 0.34 0.84
N PRO A 94 -11.98 0.86 -0.41
CA PRO A 94 -13.11 1.56 -1.03
C PRO A 94 -14.31 0.66 -1.33
N TRP A 95 -14.11 -0.65 -1.51
CA TRP A 95 -15.15 -1.59 -1.91
C TRP A 95 -14.98 -2.96 -1.20
N PRO A 96 -15.28 -3.03 0.10
CA PRO A 96 -15.03 -4.23 0.90
C PRO A 96 -15.93 -5.41 0.54
N GLY A 97 -15.40 -6.62 0.75
CA GLY A 97 -16.12 -7.88 0.63
C GLY A 97 -15.87 -8.63 -0.68
N LEU A 98 -16.74 -9.61 -0.96
CA LEU A 98 -16.58 -10.49 -2.12
C LEU A 98 -16.67 -9.72 -3.44
N ASN A 99 -15.81 -10.09 -4.39
CA ASN A 99 -15.69 -9.45 -5.70
C ASN A 99 -15.27 -7.98 -5.62
N ASN A 100 -14.47 -7.62 -4.62
CA ASN A 100 -13.81 -6.32 -4.55
C ASN A 100 -12.97 -6.09 -5.82
N HIS A 101 -13.38 -5.12 -6.62
CA HIS A 101 -12.60 -4.62 -7.75
C HIS A 101 -12.39 -3.11 -7.64
N SER A 102 -12.02 -2.64 -6.44
CA SER A 102 -11.70 -1.24 -6.17
C SER A 102 -10.65 -0.68 -7.13
N ALA A 103 -9.68 -1.51 -7.53
CA ALA A 103 -8.66 -1.20 -8.53
C ALA A 103 -8.02 0.17 -8.32
N SER A 104 -7.72 0.49 -7.05
CA SER A 104 -7.15 1.77 -6.65
C SER A 104 -5.80 1.97 -7.33
N GLY A 105 -5.52 3.18 -7.79
CA GLY A 105 -4.26 3.49 -8.48
C GLY A 105 -4.19 3.05 -9.94
N THR A 106 -5.30 2.55 -10.52
CA THR A 106 -5.38 2.31 -11.98
C THR A 106 -5.19 3.61 -12.77
N TYR A 107 -5.71 4.72 -12.26
CA TYR A 107 -5.57 6.05 -12.86
C TYR A 107 -4.79 6.97 -11.91
N GLY A 108 -3.63 7.44 -12.36
CA GLY A 108 -2.76 8.28 -11.55
C GLY A 108 -1.96 7.47 -10.53
N GLY A 109 -1.54 8.13 -9.45
CA GLY A 109 -0.76 7.52 -8.38
C GLY A 109 -1.29 7.90 -7.00
N LEU A 110 -0.58 7.49 -5.97
CA LEU A 110 -0.85 7.87 -4.59
C LEU A 110 -0.19 9.22 -4.29
N VAL A 111 -1.01 10.24 -4.05
CA VAL A 111 -0.52 11.59 -3.72
C VAL A 111 -0.67 11.79 -2.23
N LEU A 112 0.47 11.96 -1.56
CA LEU A 112 0.52 12.36 -0.16
C LEU A 112 0.53 13.88 -0.07
N THR A 113 -0.36 14.40 0.78
CA THR A 113 -0.37 15.78 1.25
C THR A 113 -0.07 15.79 2.75
N GLU A 114 0.04 16.98 3.33
CA GLU A 114 0.20 17.14 4.78
C GLU A 114 -0.89 16.41 5.59
N HIS A 115 -2.12 16.32 5.07
CA HIS A 115 -3.28 15.83 5.83
C HIS A 115 -3.96 14.58 5.25
N HIS A 116 -3.72 14.30 3.97
CA HIS A 116 -4.46 13.30 3.21
C HIS A 116 -3.58 12.51 2.24
N LEU A 117 -3.99 11.29 2.00
CA LEU A 117 -3.65 10.52 0.80
C LEU A 117 -4.79 10.64 -0.20
N LEU A 118 -4.44 10.95 -1.44
CA LEU A 118 -5.35 11.12 -2.56
C LEU A 118 -5.03 10.08 -3.64
N PHE A 119 -6.03 9.35 -4.11
CA PHE A 119 -5.89 8.36 -5.18
C PHE A 119 -7.24 8.08 -5.85
N ALA A 120 -7.21 7.56 -7.08
CA ALA A 120 -8.43 7.17 -7.78
C ALA A 120 -8.79 5.71 -7.48
N SER A 121 -10.06 5.44 -7.16
CA SER A 121 -10.57 4.08 -6.94
C SER A 121 -12.06 3.95 -7.25
N HIS A 122 -12.55 2.73 -7.40
CA HIS A 122 -13.96 2.37 -7.60
C HIS A 122 -14.59 1.97 -6.25
N ASP A 123 -15.73 2.56 -5.87
CA ASP A 123 -16.39 2.33 -4.56
C ASP A 123 -17.38 1.14 -4.56
N GLY A 124 -17.59 0.53 -5.73
CA GLY A 124 -18.51 -0.60 -5.94
C GLY A 124 -19.91 -0.17 -6.40
N VAL A 125 -20.18 1.13 -6.44
CA VAL A 125 -21.46 1.73 -6.85
C VAL A 125 -21.27 2.67 -8.04
N ARG A 126 -20.21 3.47 -7.99
CA ARG A 126 -19.78 4.46 -8.97
C ARG A 126 -18.43 4.03 -9.52
N GLY A 127 -18.17 4.42 -10.77
CA GLY A 127 -16.88 4.19 -11.42
C GLY A 127 -15.72 4.87 -10.67
N HIS A 128 -14.52 4.83 -11.23
CA HIS A 128 -13.35 5.44 -10.60
C HIS A 128 -13.55 6.94 -10.30
N GLU A 129 -13.38 7.30 -9.04
CA GLU A 129 -13.44 8.67 -8.53
C GLU A 129 -12.24 8.96 -7.62
N ILE A 130 -12.03 10.22 -7.25
CA ILE A 130 -10.93 10.61 -6.35
C ILE A 130 -11.37 10.38 -4.91
N HIS A 131 -10.64 9.52 -4.21
CA HIS A 131 -10.78 9.30 -2.78
C HIS A 131 -9.74 10.12 -2.02
N ALA A 132 -10.14 10.67 -0.88
CA ALA A 132 -9.27 11.35 0.07
C ALA A 132 -9.37 10.64 1.42
N TRP A 133 -8.27 10.06 1.88
CA TRP A 133 -8.18 9.43 3.18
C TRP A 133 -7.27 10.25 4.08
N SER A 134 -7.76 10.65 5.26
CA SER A 134 -6.95 11.36 6.23
C SER A 134 -6.12 10.37 7.03
N HIS A 135 -4.81 10.58 7.08
CA HIS A 135 -3.91 9.75 7.89
C HIS A 135 -3.98 10.07 9.39
N GLY A 136 -4.83 11.03 9.79
CA GLY A 136 -5.24 11.25 11.18
C GLY A 136 -4.12 11.69 12.12
N ARG A 137 -2.92 11.98 11.62
CA ARG A 137 -1.84 12.53 12.44
C ARG A 137 -2.09 14.02 12.62
N VAL A 138 -2.34 14.40 13.87
CA VAL A 138 -2.42 15.80 14.30
C VAL A 138 -1.03 16.39 14.09
N THR A 139 -0.89 17.31 13.13
CA THR A 139 0.28 18.21 13.12
C THR A 139 0.19 19.02 14.42
N GLU A 140 1.31 19.39 15.04
CA GLU A 140 1.29 20.20 16.29
C GLU A 140 0.71 21.63 16.08
N ASP A 141 0.00 21.86 14.97
CA ASP A 141 -0.79 23.04 14.68
C ASP A 141 -2.06 22.99 15.51
N TRP A 142 -1.98 23.67 16.66
CA TRP A 142 -3.14 23.98 17.49
C TRP A 142 -4.27 24.58 16.66
N LEU A 143 -5.39 23.86 16.57
CA LEU A 143 -6.67 24.45 16.18
C LEU A 143 -7.10 25.39 17.31
N ILE A 144 -6.81 26.68 17.15
CA ILE A 144 -7.42 27.73 17.97
C ILE A 144 -8.87 27.86 17.46
N TRP A 145 -9.85 27.50 18.31
CA TRP A 145 -11.24 27.95 18.18
C TRP A 145 -11.51 29.13 19.11
#